data_AF-A0A6G8IMX0-F1
#
_entry.id   AF-A0A6G8IMX0-F1
#
_cell.length_a   1.000
_cell.length_b   1.000
_cell.length_c   1.000
_cell.angle_alpha   90.00
_cell.angle_beta   90.00
_cell.angle_gamma   90.00
#
_symmetry.space_group_name_H-M   'P 1'
#
loop_
_entity.id
_entity.type
_entity.pdbx_description
1 polymer ?
#
loop_
_entity_poly.entity_id
_entity_poly.type
_entity_poly.pdbx_seq_one_letter_code
_entity_poly.pdbx_strand_id
1 'polypeptide(L)' 'MKNTPRDAQPQSRLSRRTVFAGATTVGALAAAATVLPRGAAPEATAAAEPKPAPERGGGYALSDHIKHYYQTARL' A
#
# COMPACT_ATOMS: atom_id res chain seq x y z
N MET A 1 -54.13 -38.42 13.07
CA MET A 1 -52.67 -38.64 12.95
C MET A 1 -51.95 -37.31 12.92
N LYS A 2 -50.74 -37.30 13.49
CA LYS A 2 -49.93 -36.15 13.87
C LYS A 2 -48.96 -35.79 12.75
N ASN A 3 -49.04 -34.59 12.17
CA ASN A 3 -48.00 -34.14 11.25
C ASN A 3 -47.74 -32.62 11.41
N THR A 4 -47.08 -32.24 12.50
CA THR A 4 -46.21 -31.05 12.59
C THR A 4 -44.76 -31.55 12.73
N PRO A 5 -43.70 -30.74 12.50
CA PRO A 5 -43.48 -29.62 11.58
C PRO A 5 -42.33 -29.92 10.59
N ARG A 6 -42.02 -29.03 9.65
CA ARG A 6 -40.68 -28.97 9.05
C ARG A 6 -40.10 -27.58 9.30
N ASP A 7 -39.42 -27.46 10.43
CA ASP A 7 -38.46 -26.40 10.70
C ASP A 7 -37.24 -26.52 9.76
N ALA A 8 -36.44 -25.45 9.73
CA ALA A 8 -35.12 -25.30 9.11
C ALA A 8 -35.08 -24.82 7.65
N GLN A 9 -35.26 -23.51 7.47
CA GLN A 9 -34.13 -22.65 7.13
C GLN A 9 -34.40 -21.21 7.64
N PRO A 10 -33.54 -20.60 8.47
CA PRO A 10 -33.53 -19.17 8.60
C PRO A 10 -33.02 -18.63 7.27
N GLN A 11 -33.93 -18.28 6.36
CA GLN A 11 -33.60 -17.49 5.19
C GLN A 11 -33.07 -16.17 5.75
N SER A 12 -31.75 -16.06 5.92
CA SER A 12 -31.11 -14.82 6.35
C SER A 12 -31.44 -13.80 5.29
N ARG A 13 -32.52 -13.05 5.52
CA ARG A 13 -32.96 -11.96 4.64
C ARG A 13 -31.95 -10.84 4.82
N LEU A 14 -30.76 -11.05 4.26
CA LEU A 14 -29.85 -9.96 3.99
C LEU A 14 -30.63 -9.01 3.09
N SER A 15 -30.99 -7.87 3.67
CA SER A 15 -31.71 -6.83 2.97
C SER A 15 -30.87 -6.47 1.75
N ARG A 16 -31.43 -6.57 0.54
CA ARG A 16 -30.69 -6.24 -0.70
C ARG A 16 -30.02 -4.87 -0.57
N ARG A 17 -30.67 -3.95 0.16
CA ARG A 17 -30.16 -2.62 0.49
C ARG A 17 -28.90 -2.62 1.36
N THR A 18 -28.71 -3.55 2.30
CA THR A 18 -27.46 -3.62 3.08
C THR A 18 -26.32 -4.19 2.25
N VAL A 19 -26.61 -5.14 1.36
CA VAL A 19 -25.63 -5.67 0.41
C VAL A 19 -25.18 -4.57 -0.54
N PHE A 20 -26.12 -3.81 -1.11
CA PHE A 20 -25.77 -2.69 -1.98
C PHE A 20 -25.08 -1.56 -1.23
N ALA A 21 -25.51 -1.21 -0.02
CA ALA A 21 -24.85 -0.18 0.79
C ALA A 21 -23.40 -0.56 1.16
N GLY A 22 -23.13 -1.85 1.42
CA GLY A 22 -21.76 -2.34 1.61
C GLY A 22 -20.94 -2.30 0.33
N ALA A 23 -21.49 -2.77 -0.79
CA ALA A 23 -20.78 -2.81 -2.05
C ALA A 23 -20.45 -1.41 -2.61
N THR A 24 -21.37 -0.44 -2.48
CA THR A 24 -21.15 0.92 -2.98
C THR A 24 -20.07 1.66 -2.18
N THR A 25 -20.03 1.48 -0.86
CA THR A 25 -19.02 2.13 -0.01
C THR A 25 -17.62 1.57 -0.28
N VAL A 26 -17.48 0.26 -0.43
CA VAL A 26 -16.20 -0.38 -0.82
C VAL A 26 -15.77 0.05 -2.22
N GLY A 27 -16.70 0.07 -3.19
CA GLY A 27 -16.41 0.49 -4.55
C GLY A 27 -16.01 1.97 -4.67
N ALA A 28 -16.69 2.86 -3.95
CA ALA A 28 -16.36 4.29 -3.93
C ALA A 28 -15.00 4.55 -3.28
N LEU A 29 -14.67 3.84 -2.20
CA LEU A 29 -13.35 3.94 -1.56
C LEU A 29 -12.25 3.43 -2.48
N ALA A 30 -12.45 2.29 -3.15
CA ALA A 30 -11.50 1.76 -4.11
C ALA A 30 -11.29 2.72 -5.29
N ALA A 31 -12.36 3.27 -5.86
CA ALA A 31 -12.27 4.26 -6.92
C ALA A 31 -11.54 5.53 -6.46
N ALA A 32 -11.85 6.07 -5.27
CA ALA A 32 -11.13 7.22 -4.72
C ALA A 32 -9.63 6.96 -4.56
N ALA A 33 -9.25 5.75 -4.11
CA ALA A 33 -7.85 5.32 -4.03
C ALA A 33 -7.13 5.28 -5.38
N THR A 34 -7.85 5.09 -6.50
CA THR A 34 -7.25 5.12 -7.84
C THR A 34 -6.91 6.51 -8.34
N VAL A 35 -7.62 7.55 -7.87
CA VAL A 35 -7.40 8.95 -8.31
C VAL A 35 -6.46 9.71 -7.38
N LEU A 36 -6.20 9.19 -6.18
CA LEU A 36 -5.16 9.70 -5.31
C LEU A 36 -3.81 9.65 -6.06
N PRO A 37 -3.01 10.73 -6.04
CA PRO A 37 -1.66 10.68 -6.56
C PRO A 37 -0.97 9.52 -5.87
N ARG A 38 -0.51 8.55 -6.64
CA ARG A 38 0.24 7.42 -6.11
C ARG A 38 1.53 7.99 -5.55
N GLY A 39 1.50 8.38 -4.27
CA GLY A 39 2.68 8.74 -3.50
C GLY A 39 3.71 7.63 -3.73
N ALA A 40 4.95 8.04 -3.95
CA ALA A 40 6.04 7.17 -4.41
C ALA A 40 5.85 5.76 -3.87
N ALA A 41 5.62 4.79 -4.77
CA ALA A 41 5.66 3.39 -4.40
C ALA A 41 6.91 3.20 -3.53
N PRO A 42 6.86 2.40 -2.44
CA PRO A 42 8.10 2.07 -1.75
C PRO A 42 9.03 1.58 -2.85
N GLU A 43 10.10 2.33 -3.13
CA GLU A 43 11.12 1.90 -4.07
C GLU A 43 11.46 0.50 -3.59
N ALA A 44 11.10 -0.50 -4.39
CA ALA A 44 11.63 -1.83 -4.20
C ALA A 44 13.12 -1.56 -4.22
N THR A 45 13.76 -1.67 -3.05
CA THR A 45 15.14 -1.25 -2.84
C THR A 45 15.93 -1.95 -3.92
N ALA A 46 16.23 -1.23 -5.01
CA ALA A 46 16.87 -1.81 -6.16
C ALA A 46 18.16 -2.36 -5.58
N ALA A 47 18.38 -3.67 -5.74
CA ALA A 47 19.58 -4.32 -5.23
C ALA A 47 20.75 -3.44 -5.67
N ALA A 48 21.39 -2.78 -4.68
CA ALA A 48 22.30 -1.70 -4.97
C ALA A 48 23.35 -2.25 -5.93
N GLU A 49 23.41 -1.69 -7.14
CA GLU A 49 24.44 -2.06 -8.10
C GLU A 49 25.79 -1.92 -7.40
N PRO A 50 26.72 -2.87 -7.60
CA PRO A 50 28.01 -2.82 -6.95
C PRO A 50 28.66 -1.48 -7.28
N LYS A 51 28.75 -0.61 -6.26
CA LYS A 51 29.26 0.75 -6.41
C LYS A 51 30.68 0.65 -7.00
N PRO A 52 30.98 1.38 -8.10
CA PRO A 52 32.29 1.30 -8.73
C PRO A 52 33.37 1.62 -7.72
N ALA A 53 34.52 0.95 -7.87
CA ALA A 53 35.65 1.13 -6.98
C ALA A 53 36.03 2.62 -6.92
N PRO A 54 36.28 3.18 -5.72
CA PRO A 54 36.57 4.60 -5.59
C PRO A 54 37.88 4.96 -6.30
N GLU A 55 37.83 5.94 -7.20
CA GLU A 55 38.95 6.46 -8.02
C GLU A 55 40.23 6.78 -7.22
N ARG A 56 40.11 7.08 -5.91
CA ARG A 56 41.24 7.44 -5.04
C ARG A 56 41.69 6.35 -4.06
N GLY A 57 41.20 5.12 -4.19
CA GLY A 57 41.77 3.95 -3.49
C GLY A 57 41.72 3.94 -1.95
N GLY A 58 41.09 4.93 -1.31
CA GLY A 58 40.76 4.89 0.11
C GLY A 58 39.34 4.39 0.26
N GLY A 59 39.09 3.38 1.11
CA GLY A 59 37.79 2.69 1.27
C GLY A 59 36.61 3.56 1.77
N TYR A 60 36.63 4.86 1.54
CA TYR A 60 35.58 5.81 1.85
C TYR A 60 34.72 6.06 0.63
N ALA A 61 33.43 5.78 0.77
CA ALA A 61 32.42 6.16 -0.20
C ALA A 61 31.81 7.50 0.20
N LEU A 62 31.71 8.42 -0.75
CA LEU A 62 30.94 9.64 -0.57
C LEU A 62 29.44 9.28 -0.51
N SER A 63 28.84 9.47 0.66
CA SER A 63 27.40 9.27 0.92
C SER A 63 26.64 10.58 0.79
N ASP A 64 25.36 10.50 0.44
CA ASP A 64 24.53 11.69 0.23
C ASP A 64 24.35 12.52 1.51
N HIS A 65 24.35 11.88 2.68
CA HIS A 65 24.37 12.58 3.97
C HIS A 65 25.58 13.51 4.12
N ILE A 66 26.78 13.05 3.74
CA ILE A 66 28.02 13.83 3.82
C ILE A 66 27.99 14.96 2.80
N LYS A 67 27.50 14.69 1.57
CA LYS A 67 27.33 15.74 0.56
C LYS A 67 26.43 16.85 1.04
N HIS A 68 25.29 16.52 1.66
CA HIS A 68 24.35 17.51 2.16
C HIS A 68 24.92 18.33 3.32
N TYR A 69 25.65 17.69 4.25
CA TYR A 69 26.33 18.38 5.36
C TYR A 69 27.28 19.48 4.86
N TYR A 70 28.10 19.20 3.85
CA TYR A 70 29.01 20.20 3.30
C TYR A 70 28.33 21.16 2.32
N GLN A 71 27.19 20.79 1.74
CA GLN A 71 26.43 21.68 0.86
C GLN A 71 25.87 22.89 1.63
N THR A 72 25.36 22.67 2.84
CA THR A 72 24.83 23.74 3.69
C THR A 72 25.91 24.54 4.39
N ALA A 73 27.09 23.93 4.61
CA ALA A 73 28.24 24.58 5.24
C ALA A 73 29.13 25.37 4.25
N ARG A 74 28.81 25.36 2.96
CA ARG A 74 29.56 26.10 1.94
C ARG A 74 29.11 27.57 1.94
N LEU A 75 29.97 28.45 2.47
CA LEU A 75 29.81 29.91 2.46
C LEU A 75 30.13 30.50 1.07
#